data_AF-A0A7V7ZJ95-F1
#
_entry.id   AF-A0A7V7ZJ95-F1
#
_cell.length_a   1.000
_cell.length_b   1.000
_cell.length_c   1.000
_cell.angle_alpha   90.00
_cell.angle_beta   90.00
_cell.angle_gamma   90.00
#
_symmetry.space_group_name_H-M   'P 1'
#
loop_
_entity.id
_entity.type
_entity.pdbx_description
1 polymer ?
#
loop_
_entity_poly.entity_id
_entity_poly.type
_entity_poly.pdbx_seq_one_letter_code
_entity_poly.pdbx_strand_id
1 'polypeptide(L)'
;MPESYFIHGRPLACHHCAGEQFTHRNAELTPALQQIFGHAWGQPSADIYICARCGFAHWFIPQEEGVPTEADDVSEESECLECGAVIPAGKIACPQCGWTYQTTGAEEP
;
A
#
# COMPACT_ATOMS: atom_id res chain seq x y z
N MET A 1 -12.06 -3.61 -25.99
CA MET A 1 -11.16 -4.43 -26.83
C MET A 1 -10.00 -4.86 -25.92
N PRO A 2 -9.32 -6.00 -26.11
CA PRO A 2 -8.18 -6.35 -25.26
C PRO A 2 -6.99 -5.43 -25.52
N GLU A 3 -6.31 -5.01 -24.45
CA GLU A 3 -5.19 -4.07 -24.49
C GLU A 3 -4.08 -4.50 -23.52
N SER A 4 -2.87 -3.98 -23.68
CA SER A 4 -1.77 -4.19 -22.74
C SER A 4 -1.71 -3.06 -21.73
N TYR A 5 -1.42 -3.38 -20.47
CA TYR A 5 -1.48 -2.45 -19.35
C TYR A 5 -0.16 -2.45 -18.57
N PHE A 6 0.10 -1.34 -17.88
CA PHE A 6 1.20 -1.19 -16.93
C PHE A 6 0.64 -0.88 -15.56
N ILE A 7 1.13 -1.59 -14.53
CA ILE A 7 0.78 -1.34 -13.13
C ILE A 7 2.06 -0.90 -12.42
N HIS A 8 2.06 0.31 -11.85
CA HIS A 8 3.24 0.96 -11.27
C HIS A 8 4.49 0.87 -12.18
N GLY A 9 4.30 1.16 -13.48
CA GLY A 9 5.39 1.15 -14.47
C GLY A 9 5.87 -0.25 -14.91
N ARG A 10 5.26 -1.33 -14.42
CA ARG A 10 5.60 -2.71 -14.83
C ARG A 10 4.54 -3.28 -15.78
N PRO A 11 4.93 -3.95 -16.89
CA PRO A 11 3.98 -4.55 -17.79
C PRO A 11 3.20 -5.65 -17.08
N LEU A 12 1.87 -5.63 -17.21
CA LEU A 12 1.01 -6.64 -16.61
C LEU A 12 1.10 -7.93 -17.43
N ALA A 13 1.51 -9.02 -16.77
CA ALA A 13 1.48 -10.38 -17.32
C ALA A 13 0.59 -11.28 -16.46
N CYS A 14 -0.19 -12.15 -17.12
CA CYS A 14 -1.13 -13.01 -16.42
C CYS A 14 -0.38 -14.03 -15.56
N HIS A 15 -0.65 -14.04 -14.26
CA HIS A 15 0.04 -14.94 -13.32
C HIS A 15 -0.26 -16.43 -13.63
N HIS A 16 -1.42 -16.71 -14.21
CA HIS A 16 -1.81 -18.07 -14.56
C HIS A 16 -1.19 -18.59 -15.88
N CYS A 17 -1.11 -17.75 -16.92
CA CYS A 17 -0.76 -18.22 -18.28
C CYS A 17 0.26 -17.35 -19.04
N ALA A 18 0.83 -16.34 -18.38
CA ALA A 18 1.77 -15.36 -18.94
C ALA A 18 1.27 -14.57 -20.17
N GLY A 19 -0.05 -14.46 -20.37
CA GLY A 19 -0.62 -13.60 -21.42
C GLY A 19 -0.54 -12.11 -21.06
N GLU A 20 -0.45 -11.24 -22.07
CA GLU A 20 -0.16 -9.80 -21.90
C GLU A 20 -1.29 -8.86 -22.41
N GLN A 21 -2.44 -9.44 -22.77
CA GLN A 21 -3.62 -8.70 -23.25
C GLN A 21 -4.79 -8.91 -22.29
N PHE A 22 -5.44 -7.82 -21.91
CA PHE A 22 -6.47 -7.80 -20.88
C PHE A 22 -7.66 -6.94 -21.28
N THR A 23 -8.82 -7.28 -20.73
CA THR A 23 -9.96 -6.38 -20.67
C THR A 23 -10.02 -5.75 -19.27
N HIS A 24 -10.01 -4.42 -19.20
CA HIS A 24 -10.07 -3.68 -17.93
C HIS A 24 -11.50 -3.29 -17.55
N ARG A 25 -11.83 -3.39 -16.27
CA ARG A 25 -13.08 -2.94 -15.66
C ARG A 25 -12.78 -2.35 -14.31
N ASN A 26 -13.51 -1.32 -13.92
CA ASN A 26 -13.60 -0.90 -12.52
C ASN A 26 -14.80 -1.60 -11.88
N ALA A 27 -14.62 -2.17 -10.70
CA ALA A 27 -15.68 -2.82 -9.93
C ALA A 27 -15.89 -2.11 -8.61
N GLU A 28 -17.12 -1.69 -8.36
CA GLU A 28 -17.55 -1.17 -7.06
C GLU A 28 -17.63 -2.34 -6.07
N LEU A 29 -16.92 -2.23 -4.93
CA LEU A 29 -16.97 -3.24 -3.89
C LEU A 29 -18.23 -2.99 -3.05
N THR A 30 -19.24 -3.82 -3.30
CA THR A 30 -20.46 -3.83 -2.50
C THR A 30 -20.16 -4.14 -1.03
N PRO A 31 -21.06 -3.82 -0.09
CA PRO A 31 -20.87 -4.10 1.34
C PRO A 31 -20.54 -5.56 1.66
N ALA A 32 -21.03 -6.51 0.85
CA ALA A 32 -20.70 -7.93 0.99
C ALA A 32 -19.22 -8.23 0.69
N LEU A 33 -18.60 -7.50 -0.25
CA LEU A 33 -17.18 -7.63 -0.56
C LEU A 33 -16.31 -6.85 0.44
N GLN A 34 -16.82 -5.77 1.03
CA GLN A 34 -16.11 -5.01 2.08
C GLN A 34 -15.78 -5.89 3.31
N GLN A 35 -16.64 -6.84 3.67
CA GLN A 35 -16.36 -7.76 4.79
C GLN A 35 -15.23 -8.75 4.51
N ILE A 36 -14.92 -9.00 3.23
CA ILE A 36 -13.87 -9.94 2.80
C ILE A 36 -12.53 -9.20 2.61
N PHE A 37 -12.57 -7.93 2.20
CA PHE A 37 -11.38 -7.15 1.83
C PHE A 37 -10.95 -6.07 2.83
N GLY A 38 -11.69 -5.86 3.93
CA GLY A 38 -11.22 -5.12 5.11
C GLY A 38 -11.46 -3.60 5.09
N HIS A 39 -11.65 -3.05 6.29
CA HIS A 39 -12.07 -1.68 6.60
C HIS A 39 -11.40 -0.58 5.77
N ALA A 40 -12.14 0.04 4.85
CA ALA A 40 -11.75 1.29 4.20
C ALA A 40 -12.88 2.32 4.36
N TRP A 41 -12.54 3.48 4.93
CA TRP A 41 -13.41 4.66 4.95
C TRP A 41 -13.39 5.29 3.56
N GLY A 42 -14.34 4.88 2.71
CA GLY A 42 -14.46 5.32 1.32
C GLY A 42 -15.27 4.30 0.52
N GLN A 43 -15.85 4.66 -0.62
CA GLN A 43 -16.42 3.65 -1.52
C GLN A 43 -15.27 2.87 -2.16
N PRO A 44 -15.01 1.61 -1.76
CA PRO A 44 -13.83 0.93 -2.24
C PRO A 44 -14.16 0.43 -3.65
N SER A 45 -13.41 0.88 -4.64
CA SER A 45 -13.46 0.34 -6.00
C SER A 45 -12.20 -0.49 -6.24
N ALA A 46 -12.23 -1.45 -7.16
CA ALA A 46 -11.06 -2.21 -7.56
C ALA A 46 -10.94 -2.22 -9.08
N ASP A 47 -9.71 -2.10 -9.57
CA ASP A 47 -9.42 -2.32 -10.98
C ASP A 47 -9.26 -3.82 -11.24
N ILE A 48 -10.05 -4.34 -12.17
CA ILE A 48 -10.03 -5.73 -12.58
C ILE A 48 -9.51 -5.84 -14.01
N TYR A 49 -8.43 -6.59 -14.18
CA TYR A 49 -7.84 -6.91 -15.49
C TYR A 49 -8.05 -8.39 -15.80
N ILE A 50 -8.92 -8.67 -16.75
CA ILE A 50 -9.30 -10.03 -17.14
C ILE A 50 -8.45 -10.45 -18.34
N CYS A 51 -7.64 -11.50 -18.16
CA CYS A 51 -6.75 -12.02 -19.20
C CYS A 51 -7.57 -12.48 -20.42
N ALA A 52 -7.30 -11.91 -21.59
CA ALA A 52 -8.00 -12.27 -22.83
C ALA A 52 -7.67 -13.70 -23.32
N ARG A 53 -6.59 -14.31 -22.81
CA ARG A 53 -6.16 -15.66 -23.16
C ARG A 53 -6.82 -16.76 -22.34
N CYS A 54 -6.97 -16.57 -21.02
CA CYS A 54 -7.42 -17.63 -20.10
C CYS A 54 -8.58 -17.23 -19.18
N GLY A 55 -9.01 -15.97 -19.20
CA GLY A 55 -10.09 -15.47 -18.35
C GLY A 55 -9.73 -15.22 -16.87
N PHE A 56 -8.48 -15.47 -16.46
CA PHE A 56 -8.04 -15.17 -15.10
C PHE A 56 -8.14 -13.66 -14.81
N ALA A 57 -8.78 -13.30 -13.70
CA ALA A 57 -9.02 -11.92 -13.29
C ALA A 57 -7.99 -11.49 -12.24
N HIS A 58 -7.22 -10.46 -12.57
CA HIS A 58 -6.33 -9.78 -11.62
C HIS A 58 -7.06 -8.61 -10.97
N TRP A 59 -7.17 -8.63 -9.65
CA TRP A 59 -7.82 -7.59 -8.87
C TRP A 59 -6.76 -6.70 -8.21
N PHE A 60 -6.86 -5.40 -8.44
CA PHE A 60 -6.02 -4.40 -7.82
C PHE A 60 -6.90 -3.47 -6.99
N ILE A 61 -6.74 -3.57 -5.67
CA ILE A 61 -7.42 -2.69 -4.73
C ILE A 61 -6.52 -1.45 -4.58
N PRO A 62 -7.04 -0.24 -4.78
CA PRO A 62 -6.28 0.98 -4.57
C PRO A 62 -5.71 0.96 -3.15
N GLN A 63 -4.41 1.16 -3.04
CA GLN A 63 -3.81 1.44 -1.76
C GLN A 63 -4.09 2.91 -1.50
N GLU A 64 -4.74 3.23 -0.39
CA GLU A 64 -4.77 4.61 0.12
C GLU A 64 -3.29 5.02 0.24
N GLU A 65 -2.81 5.92 -0.62
CA GLU A 65 -1.43 6.40 -0.60
C GLU A 65 -1.22 7.12 0.73
N GLY A 66 -0.73 6.37 1.72
CA GLY A 66 -0.44 6.85 3.06
C GLY A 66 -1.58 7.65 3.67
N VAL A 67 -2.50 6.97 4.39
CA VAL A 67 -3.00 7.65 5.58
C VAL A 67 -1.74 8.02 6.37
N PRO A 68 -1.46 9.31 6.63
CA PRO A 68 -0.42 9.64 7.58
C PRO A 68 -0.86 8.93 8.85
N THR A 69 -0.19 7.84 9.21
CA THR A 69 -0.19 7.41 10.61
C THR A 69 0.25 8.66 11.32
N GLU A 70 -0.67 9.24 12.09
CA GLU A 70 -0.48 10.49 12.83
C GLU A 70 0.97 10.52 13.26
N ALA A 71 1.73 11.51 12.78
CA ALA A 71 3.18 11.55 12.98
C ALA A 71 3.46 11.14 14.43
N ASP A 72 4.27 10.08 14.63
CA ASP A 72 4.54 9.58 15.97
C ASP A 72 4.84 10.79 16.86
N ASP A 73 4.00 11.00 17.88
CA ASP A 73 4.09 12.19 18.71
C ASP A 73 5.38 12.09 19.53
N VAL A 74 6.46 12.62 18.96
CA VAL A 74 7.78 12.65 19.57
C VAL A 74 7.87 13.71 20.68
N SER A 75 6.77 14.34 21.09
CA SER A 75 6.83 15.32 22.19
C SER A 75 7.10 14.67 23.55
N GLU A 76 6.96 13.35 23.64
CA GLU A 76 7.25 12.55 24.83
C GLU A 76 8.47 11.64 24.64
N GLU A 77 9.08 11.23 25.75
CA GLU A 77 10.13 10.21 25.72
C GLU A 77 9.55 8.83 25.38
N SER A 78 10.29 8.03 24.62
CA SER A 78 9.84 6.72 24.13
C SER A 78 10.92 5.67 24.33
N GLU A 79 10.55 4.39 24.40
CA GLU A 79 11.51 3.29 24.51
C GLU A 79 11.95 2.81 23.11
N CYS A 80 13.27 2.64 22.92
CA CYS A 80 13.82 2.11 21.68
C CYS A 80 13.44 0.65 21.50
N LEU A 81 12.77 0.33 20.39
CA LEU A 81 12.33 -1.03 20.07
C LEU A 81 13.48 -1.99 19.74
N GLU A 82 14.68 -1.48 19.48
CA GLU A 82 15.85 -2.30 19.14
C GLU A 82 16.72 -2.62 20.37
N CYS A 83 16.97 -1.65 21.23
CA CYS A 83 17.89 -1.83 22.37
C CYS A 83 17.28 -1.57 23.75
N GLY A 84 16.03 -1.09 23.82
CA GLY A 84 15.34 -0.78 25.07
C GLY A 84 15.79 0.51 25.76
N ALA A 85 16.70 1.27 25.17
CA ALA A 85 17.14 2.55 25.72
C ALA A 85 16.03 3.62 25.58
N VAL A 86 15.99 4.56 26.52
CA VAL A 86 15.07 5.72 26.45
C VAL A 86 15.53 6.67 25.34
N ILE A 87 14.63 6.98 24.42
CA ILE A 87 14.72 8.00 23.39
C ILE A 87 14.08 9.27 23.95
N PRO A 88 14.84 10.36 24.17
CA PRO A 88 14.29 11.60 24.70
C PRO A 88 13.28 12.24 23.76
N ALA A 89 12.34 13.01 24.33
CA ALA A 89 11.41 13.85 23.57
C ALA A 89 12.13 14.69 22.50
N GLY A 90 11.56 14.71 21.30
CA GLY A 90 12.05 15.44 20.13
C GLY A 90 13.17 14.74 19.36
N LYS A 91 13.51 13.48 19.68
CA LYS A 91 14.53 12.71 18.96
C LYS A 91 13.89 11.61 18.11
N ILE A 92 14.20 11.64 16.82
CA ILE A 92 13.79 10.62 15.83
C ILE A 92 14.76 9.42 15.75
N ALA A 93 15.83 9.45 16.55
CA ALA A 93 16.90 8.47 16.54
C ALA A 93 17.33 8.10 17.97
N CYS A 94 17.56 6.81 18.21
CA CYS A 94 18.08 6.30 19.47
C CYS A 94 19.54 6.73 19.65
N PRO A 95 19.89 7.42 20.75
CA PRO A 95 21.26 7.88 21.00
C PRO A 95 22.24 6.74 21.33
N GLN A 96 21.73 5.53 21.62
CA GLN A 96 22.56 4.39 22.01
C GLN A 96 22.90 3.45 20.85
N CYS A 97 21.95 3.15 19.97
CA CYS A 97 22.16 2.20 18.86
C CYS A 97 22.03 2.82 17.46
N GLY A 98 21.52 4.05 17.35
CA GLY A 98 21.32 4.71 16.05
C GLY A 98 20.04 4.30 15.32
N TRP A 99 19.18 3.49 15.93
CA TRP A 99 17.87 3.13 15.38
C TRP A 99 16.98 4.37 15.15
N THR A 100 16.23 4.42 14.05
CA THR A 100 15.38 5.56 13.68
C THR A 100 13.95 5.12 13.34
N TYR A 101 12.96 5.96 13.65
CA TYR A 101 11.58 5.79 13.18
C TYR A 101 11.49 5.93 11.64
N GLN A 102 10.62 5.17 10.99
CA GLN A 102 10.33 5.33 9.56
C GLN A 102 9.44 6.56 9.36
N THR A 103 10.05 7.75 9.27
CA THR A 103 9.34 8.96 8.86
C THR A 103 9.24 8.97 7.33
N THR A 104 8.05 8.74 6.79
CA THR A 104 7.80 9.00 5.37
C THR A 104 7.72 10.51 5.16
N GLY A 105 8.78 11.09 4.59
CA GLY A 105 8.73 12.42 3.98
C GLY A 105 9.19 13.59 4.85
N ALA A 106 10.50 13.70 5.06
CA ALA A 106 11.14 15.01 5.13
C ALA A 106 11.93 15.19 3.82
N GLU A 107 11.30 15.82 2.83
CA GLU A 107 12.02 16.40 1.70
C GLU A 107 12.72 17.67 2.24
N GLU A 108 14.05 17.62 2.29
CA GLU A 108 14.96 18.72 2.64
C GLU A 108 15.24 19.61 1.40
N PRO A 109 15.73 20.86 1.58
CA PRO A 109 15.08 22.15 1.31
C PRO A 109 14.99 22.64 -0.14
#